data_AF-A0A9R0AKM7-F1
#
_entry.id   AF-A0A9R0AKM7-F1
#
_cell.length_a   1.000
_cell.length_b   1.000
_cell.length_c   1.000
_cell.angle_alpha   90.00
_cell.angle_beta   90.00
_cell.angle_gamma   90.00
#
_symmetry.space_group_name_H-M   'P 1'
#
loop_
_entity.id
_entity.type
_entity.pdbx_description
1 polymer ?
#
loop_
_entity_poly.entity_id
_entity_poly.type
_entity_poly.pdbx_seq_one_letter_code
_entity_poly.pdbx_strand_id
1 'polypeptide(L)'
;MACKRNLSFTTPVSNRALQPAASPLSINDLMKQLISGQNALSRQLEGLMEKQAANTVLLEDAIQRLCALERKFDEQRLQEEQRPWEEPLHKRIKRAHNVGIAEAVRRLHNSENNPHKYDPQTGISLPRNQAVMTYQLEELKTTFADADPECIQACCKTYFETLRRKYNLSQPEKSQLRDAIKTGAKNRQRKRRLLDSRSKVVQTDAE
;
A
#
# COMPACT_ATOMS: atom_id res chain seq x y z
N MET A 1 30.01 -12.50 19.83
CA MET A 1 30.28 -11.14 19.30
C MET A 1 29.19 -10.19 19.80
N ALA A 2 29.37 -9.64 21.00
CA ALA A 2 28.40 -8.74 21.64
C ALA A 2 29.02 -7.35 21.75
N CYS A 3 28.54 -6.41 20.93
CA CYS A 3 29.01 -5.02 20.96
C CYS A 3 28.41 -4.30 22.17
N LYS A 4 29.10 -4.34 23.32
CA LYS A 4 28.83 -3.45 24.45
C LYS A 4 29.39 -2.06 24.11
N ARG A 5 28.50 -1.09 23.87
CA ARG A 5 28.87 0.32 23.76
C ARG A 5 29.14 0.85 25.16
N ASN A 6 30.41 1.10 25.49
CA ASN A 6 30.78 1.87 26.66
C ASN A 6 30.45 3.34 26.38
N LEU A 7 29.30 3.81 26.87
CA LEU A 7 29.00 5.23 26.98
C LEU A 7 29.84 5.77 28.15
N SER A 8 31.02 6.32 27.85
CA SER A 8 31.79 7.10 28.80
C SER A 8 31.05 8.41 29.09
N PHE A 9 30.30 8.45 30.19
CA PHE A 9 29.86 9.71 30.79
C PHE A 9 31.08 10.36 31.43
N THR A 10 31.67 11.34 30.75
CA THR A 10 32.59 12.28 31.39
C THR A 10 31.77 13.19 32.29
N THR A 11 31.69 12.87 33.58
CA THR A 11 31.29 13.83 34.60
C THR A 11 32.28 15.00 34.59
N PRO A 12 31.87 16.26 34.43
CA PRO A 12 32.79 17.35 34.66
C PRO A 12 33.15 17.34 36.15
N VAL A 13 34.44 17.17 36.45
CA VAL A 13 34.99 17.34 37.80
C VAL A 13 34.66 18.77 38.23
N SER A 14 33.71 18.90 39.15
CA SER A 14 33.41 20.15 39.82
C SER A 14 34.56 20.44 40.79
N ASN A 15 35.58 21.15 40.30
CA ASN A 15 36.56 21.79 41.16
C ASN A 15 35.84 22.86 41.97
N ARG A 16 35.39 22.49 43.17
CA ARG A 16 34.88 23.41 44.18
C ARG A 16 36.07 24.16 44.81
N ALA A 17 36.73 24.99 44.00
CA ALA A 17 37.50 26.10 44.52
C ALA A 17 36.50 27.15 44.99
N LEU A 18 36.61 27.56 46.26
CA LEU A 18 35.80 28.61 46.87
C LEU A 18 35.74 29.83 45.93
N GLN A 19 34.57 30.06 45.34
CA GLN A 19 34.22 31.36 44.78
C GLN A 19 33.74 32.23 45.95
N PRO A 20 34.21 33.48 46.09
CA PRO A 20 33.63 34.42 47.04
C PRO A 20 32.15 34.58 46.71
N ALA A 21 31.30 34.62 47.75
CA ALA A 21 29.89 34.94 47.61
C ALA A 21 29.75 36.20 46.73
N ALA A 22 29.01 36.08 45.63
CA ALA A 22 28.73 37.19 44.74
C ALA A 22 28.13 38.34 45.56
N SER A 23 28.77 39.51 45.49
CA SER A 23 28.25 40.75 46.04
C SER A 23 26.80 40.95 45.59
N PRO A 24 25.91 41.50 46.44
CA PRO A 24 24.54 41.76 46.03
C PRO A 24 24.55 42.61 44.75
N LEU A 25 23.90 42.10 43.71
CA LEU A 25 23.76 42.79 42.43
C LEU A 25 23.32 44.22 42.70
N SER A 26 24.07 45.19 42.19
CA SER A 26 23.63 46.58 42.19
C SER A 26 22.27 46.64 41.50
N ILE A 27 21.33 47.42 42.03
CA ILE A 27 19.98 47.60 41.48
C ILE A 27 20.05 47.91 39.96
N ASN A 28 21.09 48.63 39.54
CA ASN A 28 21.35 48.95 38.14
C ASN A 28 21.68 47.71 37.28
N ASP A 29 22.41 46.73 37.80
CA ASP A 29 22.75 45.50 37.08
C ASP A 29 21.54 44.56 36.99
N LEU A 30 20.71 44.52 38.05
CA LEU A 30 19.43 43.81 38.03
C LEU A 30 18.48 44.39 36.97
N MET A 31 18.35 45.73 36.91
CA MET A 31 17.52 46.38 35.88
C MET A 31 18.03 46.12 34.46
N LYS A 32 19.35 46.14 34.24
CA LYS A 32 19.94 45.79 32.92
C LYS A 32 19.64 44.35 32.52
N GLN A 33 19.76 43.40 33.46
CA GLN A 33 19.41 42.00 33.21
C GLN A 33 17.93 41.84 32.88
N LEU A 34 17.04 42.51 33.61
CA LEU A 34 15.60 42.48 33.37
C LEU A 34 15.24 43.02 31.97
N ILE A 35 15.78 44.16 31.58
CA ILE A 35 15.56 44.76 30.25
C ILE A 35 16.11 43.84 29.16
N SER A 36 17.29 43.26 29.36
CA SER A 36 17.87 42.32 28.39
C SER A 36 17.01 41.05 28.22
N GLY A 37 16.47 40.53 29.32
CA GLY A 37 15.56 39.39 29.32
C GLY A 37 14.23 39.70 28.65
N GLN A 38 13.66 40.86 28.94
CA GLN A 38 12.44 41.35 28.29
C GLN A 38 12.64 41.48 26.78
N ASN A 39 13.74 42.09 26.35
CA ASN A 39 14.07 42.24 24.92
C ASN A 39 14.30 40.88 24.23
N ALA A 40 14.89 39.91 24.93
CA ALA A 40 15.08 38.56 24.40
C ALA A 40 13.75 37.82 24.22
N LEU A 41 12.85 37.93 25.20
CA LEU A 41 11.49 37.36 25.12
C LEU A 41 10.66 38.03 24.03
N SER A 42 10.74 39.35 23.87
CA SER A 42 10.07 40.07 22.77
C SER A 42 10.50 39.55 21.40
N ARG A 43 11.80 39.35 21.17
CA ARG A 43 12.31 38.77 19.91
C ARG A 43 11.86 37.32 19.70
N GLN A 44 11.77 36.53 20.77
CA GLN A 44 11.28 35.15 20.69
C GLN A 44 9.79 35.10 20.33
N LEU A 45 8.98 35.98 20.90
CA LEU A 45 7.56 36.13 20.58
C LEU A 45 7.36 36.51 19.11
N GLU A 46 8.13 37.47 18.61
CA GLU A 46 8.08 37.89 17.21
C GLU A 46 8.44 36.74 16.26
N GLY A 47 9.52 36.00 16.54
CA GLY A 47 9.90 34.83 15.76
C GLY A 47 8.90 33.66 15.84
N LEU A 48 8.12 33.53 16.93
CA LEU A 48 7.02 32.57 17.03
C LEU A 48 5.81 33.00 16.20
N MET A 49 5.48 34.29 16.22
CA MET A 49 4.39 34.84 15.40
C MET A 49 4.67 34.69 13.90
N GLU A 50 5.91 34.95 13.46
CA GLU A 50 6.32 34.72 12.06
C GLU A 50 6.19 33.26 11.64
N LYS A 51 6.63 32.33 12.49
CA LYS A 51 6.49 30.89 12.24
C LYS A 51 5.03 30.46 12.20
N GLN A 52 4.19 31.03 13.06
CA GLN A 52 2.77 30.77 13.07
C GLN A 52 2.12 31.26 11.76
N ALA A 53 2.47 32.46 11.30
CA ALA A 53 1.98 33.01 10.03
C ALA A 53 2.42 32.17 8.82
N ALA A 54 3.67 31.68 8.81
CA ALA A 54 4.13 30.78 7.75
C ALA A 54 3.37 29.44 7.76
N ASN A 55 3.12 28.88 8.95
CA ASN A 55 2.36 27.63 9.09
C ASN A 55 0.90 27.79 8.65
N THR A 56 0.25 28.93 8.93
CA THR A 56 -1.12 29.17 8.47
C THR A 56 -1.20 29.22 6.95
N VAL A 57 -0.25 29.87 6.27
CA VAL A 57 -0.20 29.89 4.80
C VAL A 57 0.00 28.49 4.21
N LEU A 58 0.87 27.67 4.81
CA LEU A 58 1.08 26.28 4.37
C LEU A 58 -0.17 25.42 4.55
N LEU A 59 -0.92 25.62 5.65
CA LEU A 59 -2.18 24.91 5.88
C LEU A 59 -3.25 25.31 4.87
N GLU A 60 -3.34 26.60 4.54
CA GLU A 60 -4.27 27.09 3.52
C GLU A 60 -3.96 26.50 2.13
N ASP A 61 -2.68 26.47 1.72
CA ASP A 61 -2.27 25.81 0.47
C ASP A 61 -2.61 24.31 0.47
N ALA A 62 -2.38 23.62 1.59
CA ALA A 62 -2.72 22.20 1.72
C ALA A 62 -4.24 21.96 1.59
N ILE A 63 -5.07 22.81 2.20
CA ILE A 63 -6.53 22.76 2.08
C ILE A 63 -6.95 22.98 0.62
N GLN A 64 -6.40 23.99 -0.06
CA GLN A 64 -6.71 24.26 -1.45
C GLN A 64 -6.38 23.08 -2.37
N ARG A 65 -5.23 22.41 -2.14
CA ARG A 65 -4.84 21.20 -2.88
C ARG A 65 -5.79 20.04 -2.62
N LEU A 66 -6.23 19.84 -1.37
CA LEU A 66 -7.21 18.81 -1.04
C LEU A 66 -8.55 19.07 -1.73
N CYS A 67 -9.07 20.31 -1.68
CA CYS A 67 -10.30 20.66 -2.38
C CYS A 67 -10.19 20.51 -3.91
N ALA A 68 -9.02 20.74 -4.50
CA ALA A 68 -8.79 20.50 -5.92
C ALA A 68 -8.76 19.00 -6.26
N LEU A 69 -8.23 18.16 -5.36
CA LEU A 69 -8.26 16.70 -5.52
C LEU A 69 -9.67 16.14 -5.35
N GLU A 70 -10.44 16.64 -4.38
CA GLU A 70 -11.85 16.27 -4.19
C GLU A 70 -12.67 16.57 -5.44
N ARG A 71 -12.52 17.77 -6.02
CA ARG A 71 -13.18 18.12 -7.29
C ARG A 71 -12.82 17.18 -8.43
N LYS A 72 -11.54 16.82 -8.59
CA LYS A 72 -11.12 15.84 -9.60
C LYS A 72 -11.71 14.46 -9.37
N PHE A 73 -11.88 14.07 -8.10
CA PHE A 73 -12.51 12.80 -7.75
C PHE A 73 -14.01 12.81 -8.07
N ASP A 74 -14.71 13.90 -7.78
CA ASP A 74 -16.12 14.06 -8.11
C ASP A 74 -16.35 14.12 -9.63
N GLU A 75 -15.49 14.82 -10.37
CA GLU A 75 -15.48 14.83 -11.84
C GLU A 75 -15.26 13.43 -12.42
N GLN A 76 -14.33 12.65 -11.85
CA GLN A 76 -14.11 11.25 -12.24
C GLN A 76 -15.33 10.38 -11.95
N ARG A 77 -16.02 10.58 -10.82
CA ARG A 77 -17.25 9.86 -10.50
C ARG A 77 -18.39 10.18 -11.47
N LEU A 78 -18.58 11.46 -11.81
CA LEU A 78 -19.55 11.90 -12.81
C LEU A 78 -19.24 11.30 -14.19
N GLN A 79 -17.95 11.21 -14.56
CA GLN A 79 -17.52 10.59 -15.81
C GLN A 79 -17.69 9.06 -15.80
N GLU A 80 -17.59 8.42 -14.64
CA GLU A 80 -17.90 7.00 -14.44
C GLU A 80 -19.41 6.73 -14.50
N GLU A 81 -20.23 7.65 -14.01
CA GLU A 81 -21.70 7.59 -14.02
C GLU A 81 -22.31 7.87 -15.40
N GLN A 82 -21.63 8.66 -16.24
CA GLN A 82 -22.03 8.94 -17.64
C GLN A 82 -21.52 7.91 -18.66
N ARG A 83 -20.70 6.94 -18.25
CA ARG A 83 -20.34 5.84 -19.16
C ARG A 83 -21.59 4.97 -19.41
N PRO A 84 -21.89 4.59 -20.68
CA PRO A 84 -22.90 3.58 -20.97
C PRO A 84 -22.59 2.36 -20.11
N TRP A 85 -23.56 1.94 -19.30
CA TRP A 85 -23.49 0.82 -18.36
C TRP A 85 -22.67 -0.35 -18.92
N GLU A 86 -21.37 -0.40 -18.61
CA GLU A 86 -20.65 -1.66 -18.60
C GLU A 86 -21.19 -2.43 -17.40
N GLU A 87 -21.62 -3.67 -17.66
CA GLU A 87 -22.28 -4.56 -16.72
C GLU A 87 -21.74 -4.43 -15.30
N PRO A 88 -22.63 -4.39 -14.29
CA PRO A 88 -22.27 -4.08 -12.91
C PRO A 88 -21.12 -4.99 -12.48
N LEU A 89 -20.00 -4.38 -12.05
CA LEU A 89 -18.84 -4.99 -11.39
C LEU A 89 -19.25 -6.32 -10.77
N HIS A 90 -19.08 -7.41 -11.52
CA HIS A 90 -19.66 -8.69 -11.15
C HIS A 90 -19.22 -8.99 -9.73
N LYS A 91 -20.20 -9.12 -8.80
CA LYS A 91 -19.97 -9.58 -7.42
C LYS A 91 -18.87 -10.61 -7.48
N ARG A 92 -17.69 -10.30 -6.93
CA ARG A 92 -16.43 -11.05 -7.13
C ARG A 92 -16.76 -12.54 -7.16
N ILE A 93 -16.92 -13.10 -8.36
CA ILE A 93 -17.44 -14.46 -8.51
C ILE A 93 -16.45 -15.30 -7.74
N LYS A 94 -16.93 -15.99 -6.70
CA LYS A 94 -16.09 -16.95 -5.96
C LYS A 94 -15.52 -17.84 -7.06
N ARG A 95 -14.20 -17.79 -7.29
CA ARG A 95 -13.56 -18.56 -8.35
C ARG A 95 -14.12 -19.97 -8.24
N ALA A 96 -14.92 -20.40 -9.22
CA ALA A 96 -15.44 -21.76 -9.22
C ALA A 96 -14.19 -22.64 -9.26
N HIS A 97 -13.86 -23.24 -8.12
CA HIS A 97 -12.58 -23.92 -7.95
C HIS A 97 -12.72 -25.34 -8.47
N ASN A 98 -13.00 -25.48 -9.76
CA ASN A 98 -12.85 -26.76 -10.43
C ASN A 98 -11.40 -26.87 -10.92
N VAL A 99 -10.55 -27.50 -10.11
CA VAL A 99 -9.12 -27.68 -10.41
C VAL A 99 -8.92 -28.44 -11.72
N GLY A 100 -9.78 -29.43 -11.99
CA GLY A 100 -9.72 -30.24 -13.22
C GLY A 100 -9.95 -29.40 -14.47
N ILE A 101 -11.05 -28.62 -14.50
CA ILE A 101 -11.36 -27.73 -15.61
C ILE A 101 -10.28 -26.65 -15.75
N ALA A 102 -9.83 -26.04 -14.65
CA ALA A 102 -8.79 -25.01 -14.68
C ALA A 102 -7.44 -25.52 -15.23
N GLU A 103 -7.06 -26.76 -14.94
CA GLU A 103 -5.89 -27.40 -15.55
C GLU A 103 -6.13 -27.73 -17.03
N ALA A 104 -7.31 -28.23 -17.40
CA ALA A 104 -7.65 -28.49 -18.79
C ALA A 104 -7.61 -27.22 -19.65
N VAL A 105 -8.16 -26.10 -19.15
CA VAL A 105 -8.04 -24.76 -19.75
C VAL A 105 -6.56 -24.44 -20.01
N ARG A 106 -5.71 -24.58 -18.99
CA ARG A 106 -4.29 -24.26 -19.11
C ARG A 106 -3.59 -25.14 -20.15
N ARG A 107 -3.86 -26.45 -20.13
CA ARG A 107 -3.26 -27.42 -21.07
C ARG A 107 -3.69 -27.14 -22.50
N LEU A 108 -4.98 -26.91 -22.71
CA LEU A 108 -5.54 -26.61 -24.02
C LEU A 108 -4.97 -25.31 -24.59
N HIS A 109 -4.92 -24.24 -23.78
CA HIS A 109 -4.34 -22.96 -24.21
C HIS A 109 -2.88 -23.08 -24.63
N ASN A 110 -2.11 -23.85 -23.87
CA ASN A 110 -0.68 -24.04 -24.08
C ASN A 110 -0.34 -25.19 -25.04
N SER A 111 -1.34 -25.86 -25.62
CA SER A 111 -1.11 -26.96 -26.54
C SER A 111 -0.54 -26.43 -27.86
N GLU A 112 0.34 -27.21 -28.50
CA GLU A 112 0.95 -26.83 -29.79
C GLU A 112 -0.09 -26.73 -30.91
N ASN A 113 -1.18 -27.49 -30.78
CA ASN A 113 -2.28 -27.55 -31.75
C ASN A 113 -3.27 -26.38 -31.61
N ASN A 114 -3.11 -25.50 -30.61
CA ASN A 114 -4.03 -24.38 -30.42
C ASN A 114 -3.72 -23.27 -31.46
N PRO A 115 -4.63 -22.98 -32.41
CA PRO A 115 -4.41 -21.97 -33.43
C PRO A 115 -4.52 -20.54 -32.90
N HIS A 116 -5.05 -20.34 -31.68
CA HIS A 116 -5.36 -19.04 -31.13
C HIS A 116 -4.54 -18.71 -29.89
N LYS A 117 -3.69 -17.68 -29.98
CA LYS A 117 -2.90 -17.18 -28.85
C LYS A 117 -3.53 -15.93 -28.24
N TYR A 118 -3.75 -15.96 -26.92
CA TYR A 118 -4.22 -14.83 -26.14
C TYR A 118 -3.16 -13.72 -26.09
N ASP A 119 -3.59 -12.48 -26.31
CA ASP A 119 -2.78 -11.29 -26.10
C ASP A 119 -3.13 -10.63 -24.74
N PRO A 120 -2.21 -10.66 -23.76
CA PRO A 120 -2.44 -10.10 -22.44
C PRO A 120 -2.58 -8.57 -22.40
N GLN A 121 -2.12 -7.83 -23.42
CA GLN A 121 -2.17 -6.36 -23.42
C GLN A 121 -3.59 -5.84 -23.58
N THR A 122 -4.33 -6.43 -24.51
CA THR A 122 -5.58 -5.90 -25.07
C THR A 122 -6.83 -6.36 -24.33
N GLY A 123 -6.73 -7.40 -23.49
CA GLY A 123 -7.84 -7.90 -22.68
C GLY A 123 -8.89 -8.70 -23.48
N ILE A 124 -9.85 -9.31 -22.77
CA ILE A 124 -10.78 -10.30 -23.36
C ILE A 124 -11.80 -9.64 -24.32
N SER A 125 -12.02 -8.33 -24.24
CA SER A 125 -13.01 -7.62 -25.06
C SER A 125 -12.60 -7.45 -26.52
N LEU A 126 -11.31 -7.59 -26.87
CA LEU A 126 -10.88 -7.50 -28.27
C LEU A 126 -11.33 -8.73 -29.07
N PRO A 127 -11.78 -8.57 -30.34
CA PRO A 127 -12.28 -9.67 -31.16
C PRO A 127 -11.33 -10.88 -31.25
N ARG A 128 -10.03 -10.62 -31.33
CA ARG A 128 -9.00 -11.67 -31.34
C ARG A 128 -9.02 -12.53 -30.07
N ASN A 129 -9.10 -11.90 -28.90
CA ASN A 129 -9.11 -12.60 -27.62
C ASN A 129 -10.48 -13.23 -27.33
N GLN A 130 -11.56 -12.66 -27.87
CA GLN A 130 -12.87 -13.32 -27.88
C GLN A 130 -12.82 -14.62 -28.69
N ALA A 131 -12.17 -14.64 -29.86
CA ALA A 131 -12.03 -15.87 -30.66
C ALA A 131 -11.24 -16.96 -29.92
N VAL A 132 -10.13 -16.59 -29.27
CA VAL A 132 -9.40 -17.51 -28.36
C VAL A 132 -10.34 -18.05 -27.29
N MET A 133 -11.18 -17.17 -26.74
CA MET A 133 -12.07 -17.55 -25.66
C MET A 133 -13.16 -18.54 -26.14
N THR A 134 -13.78 -18.25 -27.26
CA THR A 134 -14.84 -19.08 -27.87
C THR A 134 -14.30 -20.45 -28.24
N TYR A 135 -13.15 -20.52 -28.92
CA TYR A 135 -12.51 -21.79 -29.27
C TYR A 135 -12.30 -22.67 -28.04
N GLN A 136 -11.75 -22.08 -26.98
CA GLN A 136 -11.46 -22.81 -25.77
C GLN A 136 -12.73 -23.27 -25.03
N LEU A 137 -13.82 -22.49 -25.09
CA LEU A 137 -15.09 -22.90 -24.51
C LEU A 137 -15.70 -24.08 -25.25
N GLU A 138 -15.68 -24.07 -26.57
CA GLU A 138 -16.26 -25.17 -27.37
C GLU A 138 -15.51 -26.49 -27.12
N GLU A 139 -14.18 -26.49 -27.16
CA GLU A 139 -13.35 -27.67 -26.87
C GLU A 139 -13.50 -28.18 -25.42
N LEU A 140 -13.72 -27.29 -24.46
CA LEU A 140 -13.91 -27.71 -23.06
C LEU A 140 -15.32 -28.21 -22.80
N LYS A 141 -16.34 -27.69 -23.49
CA LYS A 141 -17.71 -28.21 -23.41
C LYS A 141 -17.79 -29.63 -23.96
N THR A 142 -17.05 -29.96 -25.04
CA THR A 142 -17.00 -31.34 -25.56
C THR A 142 -16.28 -32.28 -24.58
N THR A 143 -15.20 -31.82 -23.97
CA THR A 143 -14.42 -32.60 -23.00
C THR A 143 -15.16 -32.80 -21.67
N PHE A 144 -15.92 -31.80 -21.23
CA PHE A 144 -16.66 -31.80 -19.97
C PHE A 144 -18.17 -31.63 -20.25
N ALA A 145 -18.76 -32.56 -21.00
CA ALA A 145 -20.16 -32.50 -21.42
C ALA A 145 -21.15 -32.42 -20.23
N ASP A 146 -20.80 -33.04 -19.09
CA ASP A 146 -21.63 -33.06 -17.88
C ASP A 146 -21.42 -31.85 -16.96
N ALA A 147 -20.44 -30.98 -17.26
CA ALA A 147 -20.13 -29.84 -16.41
C ALA A 147 -20.99 -28.62 -16.78
N ASP A 148 -21.34 -27.85 -15.76
CA ASP A 148 -22.05 -26.58 -15.93
C ASP A 148 -21.27 -25.63 -16.88
N PRO A 149 -21.89 -25.19 -18.00
CA PRO A 149 -21.28 -24.25 -18.93
C PRO A 149 -20.79 -22.94 -18.28
N GLU A 150 -21.50 -22.44 -17.26
CA GLU A 150 -21.09 -21.24 -16.55
C GLU A 150 -19.80 -21.47 -15.75
N CYS A 151 -19.64 -22.67 -15.16
CA CYS A 151 -18.44 -23.07 -14.46
C CYS A 151 -17.23 -23.14 -15.39
N ILE A 152 -17.40 -23.71 -16.59
CA ILE A 152 -16.35 -23.75 -17.62
C ILE A 152 -15.97 -22.32 -18.03
N GLN A 153 -16.96 -21.48 -18.30
CA GLN A 153 -16.75 -20.07 -18.67
C GLN A 153 -16.04 -19.28 -17.57
N ALA A 154 -16.38 -19.51 -16.30
CA ALA A 154 -15.73 -18.87 -15.17
C ALA A 154 -14.26 -19.30 -15.02
N CYS A 155 -13.94 -20.60 -15.23
CA CYS A 155 -12.57 -21.10 -15.21
C CYS A 155 -11.70 -20.47 -16.30
N CYS A 156 -12.24 -20.44 -17.51
CA CYS A 156 -11.69 -19.77 -18.68
C CYS A 156 -11.38 -18.28 -18.46
N LYS A 157 -12.37 -17.49 -18.03
CA LYS A 157 -12.19 -16.07 -17.70
C LYS A 157 -11.13 -15.86 -16.62
N THR A 158 -11.18 -16.67 -15.56
CA THR A 158 -10.20 -16.60 -14.45
C THR A 158 -8.77 -16.86 -14.93
N TYR A 159 -8.58 -17.81 -15.84
CA TYR A 159 -7.27 -18.15 -16.40
C TYR A 159 -6.70 -16.97 -17.20
N PHE A 160 -7.45 -16.41 -18.15
CA PHE A 160 -6.98 -15.30 -18.98
C PHE A 160 -6.79 -14.00 -18.19
N GLU A 161 -7.66 -13.72 -17.21
CA GLU A 161 -7.41 -12.61 -16.28
C GLU A 161 -6.12 -12.79 -15.50
N THR A 162 -5.79 -14.02 -15.10
CA THR A 162 -4.53 -14.32 -14.39
C THR A 162 -3.33 -14.07 -15.30
N LEU A 163 -3.40 -14.48 -16.58
CA LEU A 163 -2.36 -14.19 -17.57
C LEU A 163 -2.18 -12.68 -17.77
N ARG A 164 -3.28 -11.95 -17.95
CA ARG A 164 -3.28 -10.48 -18.07
C ARG A 164 -2.68 -9.81 -16.84
N ARG A 165 -3.08 -10.22 -15.63
CA ARG A 165 -2.51 -9.69 -14.37
C ARG A 165 -1.02 -9.98 -14.27
N LYS A 166 -0.57 -11.18 -14.63
CA LYS A 166 0.84 -11.56 -14.62
C LYS A 166 1.65 -10.70 -15.59
N TYR A 167 1.16 -10.52 -16.80
CA TYR A 167 1.78 -9.65 -17.81
C TYR A 167 1.84 -8.18 -17.36
N ASN A 168 0.74 -7.66 -16.83
CA ASN A 168 0.68 -6.30 -16.32
C ASN A 168 1.67 -6.11 -15.18
N LEU A 169 1.76 -7.09 -14.27
CA LEU A 169 2.70 -7.05 -13.18
C LEU A 169 4.13 -7.19 -13.67
N SER A 170 4.45 -7.91 -14.75
CA SER A 170 5.82 -8.02 -15.27
C SER A 170 6.39 -6.74 -15.88
N GLN A 171 5.56 -5.72 -16.13
CA GLN A 171 6.00 -4.44 -16.69
C GLN A 171 7.05 -3.75 -15.80
N PRO A 172 8.10 -3.12 -16.37
CA PRO A 172 9.19 -2.53 -15.60
C PRO A 172 8.71 -1.49 -14.57
N GLU A 173 7.73 -0.67 -14.95
CA GLU A 173 7.22 0.43 -14.11
C GLU A 173 6.52 -0.10 -12.84
N LYS A 174 6.06 -1.35 -12.86
CA LYS A 174 5.36 -1.98 -11.73
C LYS A 174 6.27 -2.81 -10.83
N SER A 175 7.59 -2.68 -10.96
CA SER A 175 8.57 -3.41 -10.15
C SER A 175 8.35 -3.24 -8.64
N GLN A 176 8.24 -2.00 -8.17
CA GLN A 176 8.00 -1.71 -6.75
C GLN A 176 6.68 -2.31 -6.26
N LEU A 177 5.62 -2.23 -7.08
CA LEU A 177 4.33 -2.84 -6.77
C LEU A 177 4.43 -4.37 -6.66
N ARG A 178 5.17 -5.03 -7.58
CA ARG A 178 5.42 -6.48 -7.49
C ARG A 178 6.10 -6.86 -6.18
N ASP A 179 7.13 -6.12 -5.79
CA ASP A 179 7.90 -6.40 -4.57
C ASP A 179 7.07 -6.15 -3.30
N ALA A 180 6.26 -5.10 -3.29
CA ALA A 180 5.30 -4.82 -2.22
C ALA A 180 4.28 -5.97 -2.08
N ILE A 181 3.71 -6.45 -3.18
CA ILE A 181 2.78 -7.59 -3.17
C ILE A 181 3.45 -8.86 -2.62
N LYS A 182 4.68 -9.15 -3.08
CA LYS A 182 5.46 -10.32 -2.63
C LYS A 182 5.77 -10.25 -1.13
N THR A 183 6.20 -9.09 -0.65
CA THR A 183 6.50 -8.84 0.76
C THR A 183 5.24 -8.93 1.62
N GLY A 184 4.14 -8.33 1.18
CA GLY A 184 2.84 -8.42 1.84
C GLY A 184 2.34 -9.86 1.96
N ALA A 185 2.50 -10.67 0.90
CA ALA A 185 2.13 -12.08 0.94
C ALA A 185 2.95 -12.88 1.97
N LYS A 186 4.27 -12.69 2.00
CA LYS A 186 5.16 -13.32 3.00
C LYS A 186 4.77 -12.92 4.43
N ASN A 187 4.47 -11.65 4.67
CA ASN A 187 4.06 -11.16 5.99
C ASN A 187 2.74 -11.76 6.44
N ARG A 188 1.73 -11.84 5.55
CA ARG A 188 0.46 -12.52 5.86
C ARG A 188 0.66 -14.00 6.18
N GLN A 189 1.49 -14.70 5.40
CA GLN A 189 1.79 -16.11 5.66
C GLN A 189 2.53 -16.31 7.00
N ARG A 190 3.50 -15.45 7.32
CA ARG A 190 4.19 -15.45 8.62
C ARG A 190 3.20 -15.22 9.76
N LYS A 191 2.33 -14.20 9.66
CA LYS A 191 1.30 -13.92 10.66
C LYS A 191 0.38 -15.12 10.86
N ARG A 192 -0.07 -15.76 9.78
CA ARG A 192 -0.91 -16.96 9.86
C ARG A 192 -0.21 -18.10 10.59
N ARG A 193 1.05 -18.41 10.24
CA ARG A 193 1.84 -19.44 10.94
C ARG A 193 2.03 -19.16 12.43
N LEU A 194 2.26 -17.89 12.80
CA LEU A 194 2.39 -17.50 14.20
C LEU A 194 1.06 -17.66 14.96
N LEU A 195 -0.06 -17.29 14.34
CA LEU A 195 -1.39 -17.51 14.92
C LEU A 195 -1.67 -19.01 15.08
N ASP A 196 -1.44 -19.81 14.04
CA ASP A 196 -1.62 -21.27 14.10
C ASP A 196 -0.75 -21.90 15.20
N SER A 197 0.49 -21.42 15.39
CA SER A 197 1.38 -21.90 16.46
C SER A 197 0.87 -21.51 17.85
N ARG A 198 0.38 -20.27 18.03
CA ARG A 198 -0.20 -19.81 19.30
C ARG A 198 -1.47 -20.58 19.65
N SER A 199 -2.33 -20.85 18.67
CA SER A 199 -3.56 -21.63 18.89
C SER A 199 -3.25 -23.06 19.35
N LYS A 200 -2.17 -23.68 18.85
CA LYS A 200 -1.75 -25.03 19.27
C LYS A 200 -1.25 -25.07 20.71
N VAL A 201 -0.52 -24.05 21.17
CA VAL A 201 -0.03 -23.97 22.56
C VAL A 201 -1.18 -23.76 23.55
N VAL A 202 -2.18 -22.96 23.20
CA VAL A 202 -3.36 -22.76 24.06
C VAL A 202 -4.21 -24.03 24.19
N GLN A 203 -4.20 -24.91 23.20
CA GLN A 203 -4.94 -26.17 23.24
C GLN A 203 -4.25 -27.24 24.11
N THR A 204 -2.95 -27.14 24.39
CA THR A 204 -2.23 -28.09 25.24
C THR A 204 -2.32 -27.78 26.73
N ASP A 205 -2.80 -26.58 27.10
CA ASP A 205 -2.92 -26.13 28.50
C ASP A 205 -4.37 -26.27 29.04
N ALA A 206 -5.26 -26.93 28.28
CA ALA A 206 -6.68 -27.10 28.61
C ALA A 206 -7.08 -28.57 28.93
N GLU A 207 -6.10 -29.44 29.17
CA GLU A 207 -6.26 -30.78 29.76
C GLU A 207 -5.64 -30.79 31.17
#